data_AF-A0A9K3LKC9-F1
#
_entry.id   AF-A0A9K3LKC9-F1
#
_cell.length_a   1.000
_cell.length_b   1.000
_cell.length_c   1.000
_cell.angle_alpha   90.00
_cell.angle_beta   90.00
_cell.angle_gamma   90.00
#
_symmetry.space_group_name_H-M   'P 1'
#
loop_
_entity.id
_entity.type
_entity.pdbx_description
1 polymer ?
#
loop_
_entity_poly.entity_id
_entity_poly.type
_entity_poly.pdbx_seq_one_letter_code
_entity_poly.pdbx_strand_id
1 'polypeptide(L)'
;MAKLSFLLSLLVAALVAISTSAFAPTSSFQRPATSLDVRIKVVVGDGEPIESALRRFKREINKSGHLMDLRHKRYFENSQEKKKRKVKEGRLRRKFERMQRRRMANRV
;
A
#
# COMPACT_ATOMS: atom_id res chain seq x y z
N MET A 1 -14.84 58.86 -21.71
CA MET A 1 -15.80 58.19 -20.82
C MET A 1 -15.92 56.68 -21.08
N ALA A 2 -16.11 56.21 -22.32
CA ALA A 2 -16.33 54.78 -22.62
C ALA A 2 -15.18 53.82 -22.22
N LYS A 3 -13.92 54.27 -22.20
CA LYS A 3 -12.77 53.41 -21.85
C LYS A 3 -12.72 53.05 -20.36
N LEU A 4 -13.18 53.96 -19.49
CA LEU A 4 -13.16 53.76 -18.04
C LEU A 4 -14.32 52.84 -17.59
N SER A 5 -15.48 52.94 -18.23
CA SER A 5 -16.60 52.03 -18.03
C SER A 5 -16.30 50.61 -18.52
N PHE A 6 -15.56 50.47 -19.63
CA PHE A 6 -15.10 49.16 -20.13
C PHE A 6 -14.13 48.47 -19.16
N LEU A 7 -13.21 49.22 -18.56
CA LEU A 7 -12.27 48.69 -17.56
C LEU A 7 -12.98 48.31 -16.27
N LEU A 8 -13.96 49.10 -15.84
CA LEU A 8 -14.77 48.81 -14.66
C LEU A 8 -15.66 47.57 -14.87
N SER A 9 -16.24 47.39 -16.07
CA SER A 9 -17.01 46.18 -16.39
C SER A 9 -16.12 44.93 -16.47
N LEU A 10 -14.88 45.06 -16.95
CA LEU A 10 -13.90 43.97 -16.97
C LEU A 10 -13.50 43.56 -15.55
N LEU A 11 -13.33 44.54 -14.65
CA LEU A 11 -13.00 44.31 -13.25
C LEU A 11 -14.16 43.66 -12.47
N VAL A 12 -15.40 44.10 -12.70
CA VAL A 12 -16.59 43.49 -12.11
C VAL A 12 -16.82 42.07 -12.65
N ALA A 13 -16.64 41.84 -13.95
CA ALA A 13 -16.73 40.50 -14.55
C ALA A 13 -15.65 39.55 -14.01
N ALA A 14 -14.43 40.04 -13.77
CA ALA A 14 -13.35 39.28 -13.15
C ALA A 14 -13.66 38.94 -11.67
N LEU A 15 -14.31 39.84 -10.93
CA LEU A 15 -14.70 39.61 -9.54
C LEU A 15 -15.82 38.55 -9.41
N VAL A 16 -16.79 38.55 -10.34
CA VAL A 16 -17.88 37.56 -10.39
C VAL A 16 -17.35 36.16 -10.72
N ALA A 17 -16.37 36.04 -11.62
CA ALA A 17 -15.76 34.76 -12.00
C ALA A 17 -15.01 34.05 -10.87
N ILE A 18 -14.61 34.75 -9.80
CA ILE A 18 -13.91 34.16 -8.65
C ILE A 18 -14.91 33.55 -7.63
N SER A 19 -16.22 33.82 -7.77
CA SER A 19 -17.22 33.47 -6.75
C SER A 19 -18.05 32.20 -7.00
N THR A 20 -17.89 31.52 -8.14
CA THR A 20 -18.77 30.39 -8.52
C THR A 20 -18.10 29.02 -8.65
N SER A 21 -17.03 28.74 -7.90
CA SER A 21 -16.56 27.36 -7.72
C SER A 21 -16.38 27.00 -6.24
N ALA A 22 -17.36 27.37 -5.43
CA ALA A 22 -17.50 26.81 -4.09
C ALA A 22 -18.41 25.60 -4.17
N PHE A 23 -17.89 24.44 -3.75
CA PHE A 23 -18.61 23.18 -3.62
C PHE A 23 -18.68 22.30 -4.87
N ALA A 24 -17.50 21.83 -5.34
CA ALA A 24 -17.47 20.49 -5.89
C ALA A 24 -17.88 19.52 -4.76
N PRO A 25 -18.89 18.65 -4.94
CA PRO A 25 -19.24 17.68 -3.92
C PRO A 25 -17.99 16.87 -3.62
N THR A 26 -17.60 16.90 -2.35
CA THR A 26 -16.55 16.10 -1.74
C THR A 26 -16.53 14.77 -2.45
N SER A 27 -15.47 14.48 -3.21
CA SER A 27 -15.27 13.19 -3.86
C SER A 27 -15.73 12.16 -2.86
N SER A 28 -16.85 11.48 -3.13
CA SER A 28 -17.43 10.50 -2.23
C SER A 28 -16.25 9.66 -1.81
N PHE A 29 -15.88 9.74 -0.53
CA PHE A 29 -14.78 8.96 0.00
C PHE A 29 -15.22 7.54 -0.26
N GLN A 30 -14.77 6.97 -1.39
CA GLN A 30 -15.05 5.60 -1.76
C GLN A 30 -14.41 4.87 -0.62
N ARG A 31 -15.24 4.45 0.35
CA ARG A 31 -14.79 3.62 1.45
C ARG A 31 -14.01 2.52 0.75
N PRO A 32 -12.71 2.36 1.03
CA PRO A 32 -12.00 1.24 0.49
C PRO A 32 -12.83 0.03 0.91
N ALA A 33 -13.36 -0.69 -0.08
CA ALA A 33 -14.16 -1.87 0.18
C ALA A 33 -13.37 -2.69 1.20
N THR A 34 -14.03 -3.16 2.26
CA THR A 34 -13.40 -3.91 3.36
C THR A 34 -12.83 -5.26 2.90
N SER A 35 -12.70 -5.49 1.59
CA SER A 35 -11.77 -6.46 1.03
C SER A 35 -10.35 -6.04 1.41
N LEU A 36 -9.86 -6.58 2.53
CA LEU A 36 -8.44 -6.62 2.80
C LEU A 36 -7.73 -7.03 1.50
N ASP A 37 -6.84 -6.17 0.99
CA ASP A 37 -6.14 -6.34 -0.29
C ASP A 37 -5.05 -7.43 -0.18
N VAL A 38 -5.45 -8.58 0.35
CA VAL A 38 -4.61 -9.72 0.71
C VAL A 38 -5.07 -10.87 -0.17
N ARG A 39 -4.53 -10.92 -1.38
CA ARG A 39 -4.82 -12.00 -2.34
C ARG A 39 -3.89 -13.19 -2.09
N ILE A 40 -4.15 -13.95 -1.03
CA ILE A 40 -3.50 -15.26 -0.80
C ILE A 40 -4.46 -16.34 -1.28
N LYS A 41 -4.17 -16.92 -2.45
CA LYS A 41 -4.95 -18.00 -3.05
C LYS A 41 -4.03 -19.19 -3.35
N VAL A 42 -4.45 -20.38 -2.94
CA VAL A 42 -3.83 -21.66 -3.33
C VAL A 42 -4.87 -22.48 -4.07
N VAL A 43 -4.55 -22.89 -5.29
CA VAL A 43 -5.37 -23.83 -6.06
C VAL A 43 -4.98 -25.25 -5.64
N VAL A 44 -5.98 -26.04 -5.28
CA VAL A 44 -5.84 -27.44 -4.87
C VAL A 44 -5.93 -28.32 -6.12
N GLY A 45 -5.07 -29.32 -6.23
CA GLY A 45 -5.11 -30.28 -7.34
C GLY A 45 -6.10 -31.42 -7.06
N ASP A 46 -6.58 -32.07 -8.12
CA ASP A 46 -7.47 -33.22 -8.00
C ASP A 46 -6.74 -34.39 -7.32
N GLY A 47 -7.32 -34.91 -6.23
CA GLY A 47 -6.72 -35.98 -5.42
C GLY A 47 -5.60 -35.57 -4.46
N GLU A 48 -5.33 -34.27 -4.28
CA GLU A 48 -4.35 -33.81 -3.29
C GLU A 48 -4.88 -33.99 -1.86
N PRO A 49 -4.10 -34.58 -0.94
CA PRO A 49 -4.48 -34.65 0.47
C PRO A 49 -4.61 -33.23 1.05
N ILE A 50 -5.69 -32.97 1.78
CA ILE A 50 -6.01 -31.65 2.35
C ILE A 50 -4.86 -31.04 3.16
N GLU A 51 -4.11 -31.87 3.87
CA GLU A 51 -2.95 -31.45 4.67
C GLU A 51 -1.85 -30.81 3.81
N SER A 52 -1.63 -31.34 2.60
CA SER A 52 -0.67 -30.75 1.65
C SER A 52 -1.13 -29.37 1.21
N ALA A 53 -2.41 -29.22 0.86
CA ALA A 53 -2.98 -27.94 0.47
C ALA A 53 -2.86 -26.90 1.61
N LEU A 54 -3.17 -27.29 2.85
CA LEU A 54 -3.01 -26.44 4.04
C LEU A 54 -1.56 -26.04 4.27
N ARG A 55 -0.61 -26.95 4.05
CA ARG A 55 0.82 -26.66 4.19
C ARG A 55 1.29 -25.63 3.15
N ARG A 56 0.83 -25.74 1.90
CA ARG A 56 1.11 -24.76 0.83
C ARG A 56 0.48 -23.40 1.17
N PHE A 57 -0.76 -23.39 1.63
CA PHE A 57 -1.46 -22.19 2.06
C PHE A 57 -0.73 -21.47 3.21
N LYS A 58 -0.33 -22.20 4.25
CA LYS A 58 0.46 -21.64 5.37
C LYS A 58 1.79 -21.07 4.90
N ARG A 59 2.43 -21.69 3.89
CA ARG A 59 3.66 -21.15 3.30
C ARG A 59 3.40 -19.83 2.56
N GLU A 60 2.35 -19.76 1.74
CA GLU A 60 2.00 -18.53 1.02
C GLU A 60 1.58 -17.39 1.99
N ILE A 61 0.87 -17.69 3.08
CA ILE A 61 0.58 -16.72 4.15
C ILE A 61 1.87 -16.15 4.72
N ASN A 62 2.81 -17.01 5.12
CA ASN A 62 4.07 -16.55 5.72
C ASN A 62 4.94 -15.80 4.70
N LYS A 63 4.92 -16.21 3.43
CA LYS A 63 5.66 -15.59 2.33
C LYS A 63 5.10 -14.22 1.97
N SER A 64 3.78 -14.01 2.07
CA SER A 64 3.13 -12.73 1.78
C SER A 64 3.62 -11.59 2.69
N GLY A 65 4.18 -11.90 3.86
CA GLY A 65 4.63 -10.90 4.84
C GLY A 65 3.49 -10.21 5.60
N HIS A 66 2.23 -10.44 5.24
CA HIS A 66 1.08 -9.72 5.80
C HIS A 66 0.97 -9.82 7.33
N LEU A 67 1.20 -11.02 7.89
CA LEU A 67 1.23 -11.22 9.34
C LEU A 67 2.34 -10.43 10.05
N MET A 68 3.48 -10.20 9.38
CA MET A 68 4.55 -9.37 9.95
C MET A 68 4.14 -7.90 9.94
N ASP A 69 3.52 -7.43 8.86
CA ASP A 69 3.02 -6.06 8.78
C ASP A 69 1.95 -5.77 9.83
N LEU A 70 1.01 -6.69 10.03
CA LEU A 70 0.02 -6.58 11.09
C LEU A 70 0.67 -6.52 12.48
N ARG A 71 1.73 -7.29 12.73
CA ARG A 71 2.48 -7.22 14.00
C ARG A 71 3.17 -5.87 14.18
N HIS A 72 3.77 -5.31 13.13
CA HIS A 72 4.42 -4.00 13.20
C HIS A 72 3.42 -2.86 13.37
N LYS A 73 2.20 -3.01 12.84
CA LYS A 73 1.13 -2.01 12.96
C LYS A 73 0.30 -2.13 14.24
N ARG A 74 0.50 -3.18 15.06
CA ARG A 74 -0.29 -3.40 16.28
C ARG A 74 -0.13 -2.28 17.31
N TYR A 75 1.05 -1.67 17.38
CA TYR A 75 1.37 -0.58 18.30
C TYR A 75 2.06 0.55 17.55
N PHE A 76 2.04 1.75 18.14
CA PHE A 76 2.81 2.88 17.61
C PHE A 76 4.31 2.58 17.71
N GLU A 77 5.04 2.88 16.64
CA GLU A 77 6.49 2.74 16.54
C GLU A 77 7.08 4.12 16.24
N ASN A 78 8.02 4.59 17.07
CA ASN A 78 8.67 5.87 16.83
C ASN A 78 9.61 5.80 15.60
N SER A 79 9.97 6.95 15.03
CA SER A 79 10.84 7.06 13.85
C SER A 79 12.19 6.32 14.01
N GLN A 80 12.80 6.42 15.20
CA GLN A 80 14.05 5.73 15.51
C GLN A 80 13.87 4.20 15.58
N GLU A 81 12.80 3.74 16.20
CA GLU A 81 12.48 2.31 16.32
C GLU A 81 12.21 1.71 14.94
N LYS A 82 11.45 2.42 14.11
CA LYS A 82 11.21 2.06 12.70
C LYS A 82 12.50 1.93 11.91
N LYS A 83 13.47 2.83 12.13
CA LYS A 83 14.80 2.74 11.51
C LYS A 83 15.56 1.51 12.00
N LYS A 84 15.60 1.26 13.32
CA LYS A 84 16.26 0.09 13.92
C LYS A 84 15.66 -1.22 13.39
N ARG A 85 14.33 -1.31 13.32
CA ARG A 85 13.60 -2.48 12.79
C ARG A 85 13.92 -2.72 11.32
N LYS A 86 13.82 -1.72 10.46
CA LYS A 86 14.14 -1.83 9.03
C LYS A 86 15.58 -2.30 8.79
N VAL A 87 16.55 -1.80 9.56
CA VAL A 87 17.95 -2.24 9.48
C VAL A 87 18.09 -3.70 9.88
N LYS A 88 17.44 -4.13 10.98
CA LYS A 88 17.45 -5.52 11.45
C LYS A 88 16.84 -6.46 10.42
N GLU A 89 15.65 -6.13 9.89
CA GLU A 89 14.97 -6.89 8.83
C GLU A 89 15.82 -6.99 7.56
N GLY A 90 16.43 -5.88 7.13
CA GLY A 90 17.34 -5.85 5.99
C GLY A 90 18.56 -6.76 6.17
N ARG A 91 19.16 -6.78 7.38
CA ARG A 91 20.28 -7.68 7.70
C ARG A 91 19.86 -9.14 7.65
N LEU A 92 18.69 -9.48 8.19
CA LEU A 92 18.14 -10.84 8.18
C LEU A 92 17.84 -11.30 6.75
N ARG A 93 17.22 -10.45 5.93
CA ARG A 93 16.96 -10.73 4.51
C ARG A 93 18.25 -11.03 3.75
N ARG A 94 19.26 -10.18 3.86
CA ARG A 94 20.59 -10.40 3.23
C ARG A 94 21.26 -11.68 3.73
N LYS A 95 21.13 -12.02 5.02
CA LYS A 95 21.65 -13.28 5.57
C LYS A 95 20.95 -14.48 4.92
N PHE A 96 19.62 -14.44 4.81
CA PHE A 96 18.84 -15.49 4.17
C PHE A 96 19.21 -15.66 2.69
N GLU A 97 19.29 -14.55 1.93
CA GLU A 97 19.69 -14.56 0.52
C GLU A 97 21.08 -15.20 0.32
N ARG A 98 22.06 -14.87 1.17
CA ARG A 98 23.39 -15.51 1.15
C ARG A 98 23.32 -17.01 1.41
N MET A 99 22.54 -17.45 2.40
CA MET A 99 22.37 -18.87 2.69
C MET A 99 21.70 -19.61 1.52
N GLN A 100 20.70 -19.00 0.88
CA GLN A 100 20.04 -19.59 -0.30
C GLN A 100 21.00 -19.73 -1.47
N ARG A 101 21.80 -18.70 -1.77
CA ARG A 101 22.83 -18.78 -2.83
C ARG A 101 23.81 -19.92 -2.58
N ARG A 102 24.30 -20.09 -1.34
CA ARG A 102 25.19 -21.20 -0.97
C ARG A 102 24.54 -22.57 -1.16
N ARG A 103 23.27 -22.71 -0.77
CA ARG A 103 22.51 -23.97 -0.97
C ARG A 103 22.33 -24.30 -2.45
N MET A 104 22.09 -23.30 -3.30
CA MET A 104 21.94 -23.49 -4.74
C MET A 104 23.28 -23.80 -5.42
N ALA A 105 24.36 -23.16 -5.00
CA ALA A 105 25.71 -23.46 -5.50
C ALA A 105 26.14 -24.89 -5.16
N ASN A 106 25.80 -25.39 -3.97
CA ASN A 106 26.11 -26.76 -3.55
C ASN A 106 25.16 -27.82 -4.15
N ARG A 107 24.16 -27.42 -4.94
CA ARG A 107 23.22 -28.32 -5.63
C ARG A 107 23.65 -28.64 -7.06
N VAL A 108 24.58 -27.85 -7.61
CA VAL A 108 25.26 -28.09 -8.90
C VAL A 108 26.45 -28.99 -8.63
#